data_AF-A0A6V8K4L1-F1
#
_entry.id   AF-A0A6V8K4L1-F1
#
_cell.length_a   1.000
_cell.length_b   1.000
_cell.length_c   1.000
_cell.angle_alpha   90.00
_cell.angle_beta   90.00
_cell.angle_gamma   90.00
#
_symmetry.space_group_name_H-M   'P 1'
#
loop_
_entity.id
_entity.type
_entity.pdbx_description
1 polymer ?
#
loop_
_entity_poly.entity_id
_entity_poly.type
_entity_poly.pdbx_seq_one_letter_code
_entity_poly.pdbx_strand_id
1 'polypeptide(L)'
;MRTQQVAKANIDRHLKATNKNALMLAAVEPGSGRVRALAVNRVYKLDDPAKPQNRISSNPAKAKKKIRGTYPNTTNPLLTGGGDINGYQFGSTFKMFTMVAALERGYPLETTINTVSPYPSKYIVESGSPAACPGTNKYCPENAGRKGYGPMNMWAAFGQSINTYFVPLQERAGGANVVDAARKLGIQFRASNDAKFANDRGSADQWGAFTLGVSSATPLEMANAYATLAADGKYCEPIPVQEIVDQDNNKLDIANPRCEQRIKTEAARAAVDAARCPVGDRSSTSKCKGATAGRARDIVGKPIMGKSGTTDSAKTASLIVGTKQLMVAGIIADPDWAQTSTHFTHDEVNDAVWTTVRDAMKGKPSQQFTPPTGKIVEGDQRRIPDVKCKSVDDARSTLRNAGFEVFVDPVPVNSTCPAGTAAGTSPDGRTIKGGIVSIQVSNGKGAQQPGGPSNPGRGPGGGRPTVPPPRD
;
A
#
# COMPACT_ATOMS: atom_id res chain seq x y z
N MET A 1 -14.26 -12.05 21.47
CA MET A 1 -14.30 -13.39 20.84
C MET A 1 -14.72 -13.41 19.37
N ARG A 2 -15.71 -12.62 18.92
CA ARG A 2 -16.20 -12.65 17.52
C ARG A 2 -15.11 -12.56 16.44
N THR A 3 -14.17 -11.62 16.54
CA THR A 3 -13.11 -11.42 15.52
C THR A 3 -12.23 -12.67 15.33
N GLN A 4 -11.82 -13.34 16.41
CA GLN A 4 -11.02 -14.57 16.34
C GLN A 4 -11.77 -15.69 15.62
N GLN A 5 -13.06 -15.89 15.97
CA GLN A 5 -13.88 -16.95 15.39
C GLN A 5 -14.06 -16.76 13.88
N VAL A 6 -14.40 -15.53 13.44
CA VAL A 6 -14.58 -15.25 12.01
C VAL A 6 -13.26 -15.32 11.24
N ALA A 7 -12.15 -14.85 11.82
CA ALA A 7 -10.84 -14.97 11.19
C ALA A 7 -10.45 -16.44 10.96
N LYS A 8 -10.65 -17.30 11.96
CA LYS A 8 -10.37 -18.74 11.85
C LYS A 8 -11.28 -19.42 10.84
N ALA A 9 -12.59 -19.16 10.88
CA ALA A 9 -13.54 -19.71 9.94
C ALA A 9 -13.23 -19.30 8.49
N ASN A 10 -12.87 -18.03 8.26
CA ASN A 10 -12.51 -17.55 6.94
C ASN A 10 -11.23 -18.22 6.41
N ILE A 11 -10.21 -18.43 7.26
CA ILE A 11 -9.01 -19.18 6.87
C ILE A 11 -9.33 -20.64 6.51
N ASP A 12 -10.09 -21.33 7.35
CA ASP A 12 -10.34 -22.77 7.21
C ASP A 12 -11.17 -23.12 5.96
N ARG A 13 -11.93 -22.15 5.42
CA ARG A 13 -12.62 -22.30 4.12
C ARG A 13 -11.66 -22.39 2.93
N HIS A 14 -10.48 -21.78 3.04
CA HIS A 14 -9.51 -21.76 1.94
C HIS A 14 -8.45 -22.85 2.11
N LEU A 15 -7.85 -22.96 3.29
CA LEU A 15 -6.76 -23.91 3.54
C LEU A 15 -7.07 -24.82 4.73
N LYS A 16 -7.02 -26.13 4.48
CA LYS A 16 -7.05 -27.15 5.53
C LYS A 16 -5.79 -27.08 6.40
N ALA A 17 -5.89 -27.54 7.65
CA ALA A 17 -4.74 -27.61 8.56
C ALA A 17 -3.61 -28.52 8.05
N THR A 18 -3.95 -29.52 7.22
CA THR A 18 -2.98 -30.46 6.62
C THR A 18 -2.25 -29.90 5.40
N ASN A 19 -2.57 -28.68 4.96
CA ASN A 19 -1.83 -28.02 3.89
C ASN A 19 -0.47 -27.54 4.41
N LYS A 20 0.60 -27.78 3.64
CA LYS A 20 1.95 -27.31 3.95
C LYS A 20 2.01 -25.77 4.07
N ASN A 21 1.23 -25.08 3.24
CA ASN A 21 1.18 -23.63 3.22
C ASN A 21 0.33 -23.14 4.41
N ALA A 22 0.68 -21.97 4.92
CA ALA A 22 -0.07 -21.30 5.96
C ALA A 22 -0.70 -20.02 5.42
N LEU A 23 -2.01 -19.90 5.59
CA LEU A 23 -2.73 -18.64 5.51
C LEU A 23 -2.88 -18.09 6.93
N MET A 24 -2.26 -16.94 7.17
CA MET A 24 -2.09 -16.35 8.50
C MET A 24 -2.76 -14.99 8.55
N LEU A 25 -3.53 -14.71 9.60
CA LEU A 25 -4.19 -13.43 9.86
C LEU A 25 -3.91 -12.95 11.28
N ALA A 26 -3.48 -11.70 11.41
CA ALA A 26 -3.49 -10.98 12.68
C ALA A 26 -4.46 -9.79 12.59
N ALA A 27 -5.18 -9.52 13.67
CA ALA A 27 -6.09 -8.39 13.76
C ALA A 27 -5.79 -7.53 15.00
N VAL A 28 -5.59 -6.24 14.80
CA VAL A 28 -5.26 -5.27 15.86
C VAL A 28 -6.28 -4.14 15.85
N GLU A 29 -6.68 -3.70 17.04
CA GLU A 29 -7.52 -2.52 17.22
C GLU A 29 -6.67 -1.23 17.18
N PRO A 30 -6.89 -0.32 16.21
CA PRO A 30 -6.24 0.99 16.20
C PRO A 30 -6.48 1.77 17.48
N GLY A 31 -5.43 2.45 17.98
CA GLY A 31 -5.51 3.36 19.14
C GLY A 31 -5.42 2.68 20.51
N SER A 32 -5.48 1.34 20.56
CA SER A 32 -5.30 0.57 21.80
C SER A 32 -4.27 -0.55 21.69
N GLY A 33 -3.90 -0.98 20.48
CA GLY A 33 -2.97 -2.10 20.28
C GLY A 33 -3.56 -3.46 20.69
N ARG A 34 -4.85 -3.51 21.05
CA ARG A 34 -5.50 -4.77 21.47
C ARG A 34 -5.46 -5.77 20.33
N VAL A 35 -4.87 -6.94 20.57
CA VAL A 35 -4.87 -8.04 19.61
C VAL A 35 -6.24 -8.71 19.65
N ARG A 36 -6.99 -8.60 18.54
CA ARG A 36 -8.36 -9.10 18.41
C ARG A 36 -8.43 -10.48 17.78
N ALA A 37 -7.42 -10.84 17.00
CA ALA A 37 -7.26 -12.18 16.47
C ALA A 37 -5.82 -12.51 16.11
N LEU A 38 -5.46 -13.79 16.27
CA LEU A 38 -4.31 -14.46 15.68
C LEU A 38 -4.82 -15.80 15.15
N ALA A 39 -4.92 -15.95 13.84
CA ALA A 39 -5.54 -17.12 13.22
C ALA A 39 -4.68 -17.67 12.08
N VAL A 40 -4.55 -18.99 12.03
CA VAL A 40 -3.83 -19.72 10.98
C VAL A 40 -4.48 -21.08 10.78
N ASN A 41 -4.35 -21.68 9.59
CA ASN A 41 -4.74 -23.06 9.30
C ASN A 41 -3.77 -24.05 9.96
N ARG A 42 -3.68 -24.03 11.29
CA ARG A 42 -2.92 -24.99 12.11
C ARG A 42 -3.71 -25.35 13.36
N VAL A 43 -3.35 -26.49 13.94
CA VAL A 43 -3.79 -26.91 15.27
C VAL A 43 -2.71 -26.53 16.27
N TYR A 44 -3.06 -25.76 17.29
CA TYR A 44 -2.12 -25.39 18.34
C TYR A 44 -1.88 -26.56 19.28
N LYS A 45 -0.92 -27.43 18.95
CA LYS A 45 -0.41 -28.50 19.81
C LYS A 45 0.97 -28.95 19.35
N LEU A 46 1.68 -29.67 20.22
CA LEU A 46 2.90 -30.39 19.86
C LEU A 46 2.59 -31.60 18.97
N ASP A 47 3.50 -31.89 18.04
CA ASP A 47 3.44 -33.15 17.29
C ASP A 47 3.95 -34.29 18.19
N ASP A 48 3.13 -35.31 18.37
CA ASP A 48 3.44 -36.44 19.24
C ASP A 48 4.59 -37.25 18.64
N PRO A 49 5.76 -37.35 19.31
CA PRO A 49 6.90 -38.10 18.78
C PRO A 49 6.63 -39.61 18.65
N ALA A 50 5.73 -40.18 19.46
CA ALA A 50 5.34 -41.59 19.38
C ALA A 50 4.36 -41.86 18.23
N LYS A 51 3.54 -40.87 17.88
CA LYS A 51 2.52 -40.95 16.81
C LYS A 51 2.50 -39.67 15.96
N PRO A 52 3.59 -39.38 15.21
CA PRO A 52 3.73 -38.10 14.56
C PRO A 52 2.73 -37.94 13.42
N GLN A 53 2.06 -36.79 13.41
CA GLN A 53 1.09 -36.41 12.38
C GLN A 53 1.71 -35.42 11.39
N ASN A 54 2.74 -34.68 11.80
CA ASN A 54 3.34 -33.69 10.91
C ASN A 54 4.09 -34.38 9.78
N ARG A 55 3.97 -33.83 8.57
CA ARG A 55 4.70 -34.31 7.40
C ARG A 55 6.17 -33.88 7.46
N ILE A 56 7.01 -34.46 6.61
CA ILE A 56 8.40 -34.01 6.45
C ILE A 56 8.41 -32.55 5.99
N SER A 57 9.33 -31.77 6.56
CA SER A 57 9.48 -30.34 6.26
C SER A 57 9.65 -30.08 4.76
N SER A 58 9.04 -29.02 4.23
CA SER A 58 9.22 -28.57 2.84
C SER A 58 10.64 -28.04 2.56
N ASN A 59 11.37 -27.61 3.59
CA ASN A 59 12.76 -27.19 3.46
C ASN A 59 13.67 -28.37 3.07
N PRO A 60 14.34 -28.35 1.91
CA PRO A 60 15.16 -29.47 1.42
C PRO A 60 16.26 -29.90 2.40
N ALA A 61 16.89 -28.97 3.12
CA ALA A 61 17.94 -29.28 4.08
C ALA A 61 17.40 -30.03 5.32
N LYS A 62 16.19 -29.64 5.78
CA LYS A 62 15.49 -30.33 6.87
C LYS A 62 14.91 -31.68 6.41
N ALA A 63 14.38 -31.73 5.20
CA ALA A 63 13.83 -32.94 4.60
C ALA A 63 14.87 -34.07 4.48
N LYS A 64 16.09 -33.74 4.03
CA LYS A 64 17.23 -34.69 3.96
C LYS A 64 17.56 -35.32 5.32
N LYS A 65 17.35 -34.57 6.41
CA LYS A 65 17.54 -35.01 7.80
C LYS A 65 16.29 -35.66 8.40
N LYS A 66 15.23 -35.90 7.60
CA LYS A 66 13.92 -36.40 8.04
C LYS A 66 13.26 -35.57 9.15
N ILE A 67 13.60 -34.28 9.23
CA ILE A 67 12.98 -33.36 10.19
C ILE A 67 11.56 -33.05 9.72
N ARG A 68 10.58 -33.14 10.63
CA ARG A 68 9.17 -32.83 10.36
C ARG A 68 8.93 -31.33 10.27
N GLY A 69 7.94 -30.96 9.49
CA GLY A 69 7.46 -29.60 9.32
C GLY A 69 6.50 -29.17 10.43
N THR A 70 5.81 -28.06 10.19
CA THR A 70 4.96 -27.39 11.18
C THR A 70 3.47 -27.52 10.88
N TYR A 71 3.04 -28.64 10.28
CA TYR A 71 1.65 -28.88 9.92
C TYR A 71 1.27 -30.37 9.99
N PRO A 72 0.06 -30.73 10.48
CA PRO A 72 -1.01 -29.81 10.87
C PRO A 72 -0.85 -29.17 12.26
N ASN A 73 0.03 -29.71 13.10
CA ASN A 73 0.20 -29.29 14.48
C ASN A 73 1.42 -28.36 14.62
N THR A 74 1.27 -27.25 15.34
CA THR A 74 2.40 -26.38 15.67
C THR A 74 2.15 -25.57 16.92
N THR A 75 3.19 -25.37 17.72
CA THR A 75 3.25 -24.36 18.79
C THR A 75 4.11 -23.16 18.37
N ASN A 76 4.69 -23.18 17.16
CA ASN A 76 5.56 -22.12 16.69
C ASN A 76 4.80 -20.79 16.57
N PRO A 77 5.42 -19.65 16.93
CA PRO A 77 4.78 -18.34 16.92
C PRO A 77 4.71 -17.76 15.49
N LEU A 78 4.05 -18.44 14.57
CA LEU A 78 4.01 -18.10 13.14
C LEU A 78 3.52 -16.66 12.89
N LEU A 79 2.61 -16.15 13.72
CA LEU A 79 2.00 -14.83 13.52
C LEU A 79 2.69 -13.68 14.25
N THR A 80 3.51 -13.99 15.26
CA THR A 80 4.09 -13.00 16.19
C THR A 80 5.62 -12.97 16.12
N GLY A 81 6.24 -13.99 15.52
CA GLY A 81 7.68 -14.19 15.54
C GLY A 81 8.17 -14.69 16.89
N GLY A 82 9.45 -15.07 16.93
CA GLY A 82 10.10 -15.65 18.11
C GLY A 82 10.63 -17.06 17.86
N GLY A 83 11.63 -17.47 18.64
CA GLY A 83 12.41 -18.68 18.36
C GLY A 83 13.02 -18.61 16.95
N ASP A 84 12.79 -19.64 16.13
CA ASP A 84 13.28 -19.71 14.75
C ASP A 84 12.41 -18.95 13.72
N ILE A 85 11.33 -18.29 14.16
CA ILE A 85 10.41 -17.57 13.26
C ILE A 85 10.78 -16.09 13.18
N ASN A 86 11.44 -15.73 12.08
CA ASN A 86 11.81 -14.34 11.78
C ASN A 86 10.68 -13.52 11.14
N GLY A 87 9.65 -14.18 10.61
CA GLY A 87 8.57 -13.57 9.81
C GLY A 87 8.71 -13.85 8.32
N TYR A 88 7.94 -13.14 7.51
CA TYR A 88 7.74 -13.38 6.10
C TYR A 88 7.86 -12.09 5.29
N GLN A 89 8.19 -12.20 4.01
CA GLN A 89 8.23 -11.04 3.13
C GLN A 89 6.80 -10.61 2.77
N PHE A 90 6.43 -9.38 3.13
CA PHE A 90 5.10 -8.80 2.92
C PHE A 90 5.02 -7.95 1.64
N GLY A 91 6.08 -7.93 0.83
CA GLY A 91 6.11 -7.32 -0.48
C GLY A 91 5.70 -5.84 -0.49
N SER A 92 4.95 -5.45 -1.52
CA SER A 92 4.52 -4.05 -1.75
C SER A 92 3.72 -3.37 -0.62
N THR A 93 3.33 -4.06 0.45
CA THR A 93 2.80 -3.41 1.66
C THR A 93 3.83 -2.51 2.36
N PHE A 94 5.13 -2.77 2.16
CA PHE A 94 6.24 -1.95 2.70
C PHE A 94 6.36 -0.57 2.05
N LYS A 95 5.74 -0.34 0.89
CA LYS A 95 5.64 1.00 0.26
C LYS A 95 5.00 2.04 1.18
N MET A 96 4.20 1.57 2.15
CA MET A 96 3.65 2.41 3.22
C MET A 96 4.75 3.09 4.02
N PHE A 97 5.85 2.40 4.34
CA PHE A 97 6.96 2.96 5.12
C PHE A 97 7.67 4.06 4.34
N THR A 98 7.86 3.88 3.04
CA THR A 98 8.43 4.91 2.15
C THR A 98 7.53 6.13 2.05
N MET A 99 6.22 5.92 1.90
CA MET A 99 5.24 7.00 1.88
C MET A 99 5.27 7.79 3.19
N VAL A 100 5.26 7.11 4.34
CA VAL A 100 5.33 7.75 5.66
C VAL A 100 6.63 8.54 5.81
N ALA A 101 7.78 7.95 5.50
CA ALA A 101 9.07 8.65 5.58
C ALA A 101 9.15 9.87 4.66
N ALA A 102 8.64 9.77 3.45
CA ALA A 102 8.58 10.88 2.50
C ALA A 102 7.69 12.02 3.05
N LEU A 103 6.51 11.68 3.57
CA LEU A 103 5.59 12.66 4.18
C LEU A 103 6.21 13.33 5.41
N GLU A 104 6.90 12.59 6.29
CA GLU A 104 7.60 13.15 7.45
C GLU A 104 8.73 14.12 7.06
N ARG A 105 9.32 13.90 5.88
CA ARG A 105 10.37 14.75 5.26
C ARG A 105 9.81 15.88 4.39
N GLY A 106 8.50 16.06 4.33
CA GLY A 106 7.87 17.17 3.63
C GLY A 106 7.66 16.93 2.12
N TYR A 107 7.76 15.70 1.64
CA TYR A 107 7.25 15.34 0.31
C TYR A 107 5.74 15.13 0.41
N PRO A 108 4.90 16.00 -0.17
CA PRO A 108 3.45 15.88 -0.06
C PRO A 108 2.91 14.83 -1.02
N LEU A 109 1.65 14.45 -0.85
CA LEU A 109 1.00 13.44 -1.69
C LEU A 109 0.98 13.79 -3.20
N GLU A 110 0.97 15.09 -3.55
CA GLU A 110 1.11 15.55 -4.94
C GLU A 110 2.52 15.37 -5.54
N THR A 111 3.50 14.89 -4.78
CA THR A 111 4.84 14.62 -5.30
C THR A 111 4.76 13.72 -6.51
N THR A 112 5.11 14.27 -7.68
CA THR A 112 5.03 13.54 -8.94
C THR A 112 6.40 12.98 -9.31
N ILE A 113 6.41 11.74 -9.80
CA ILE A 113 7.60 11.06 -10.31
C ILE A 113 7.26 10.46 -11.67
N ASN A 114 8.16 10.64 -12.64
CA ASN A 114 8.04 9.98 -13.94
C ASN A 114 8.38 8.49 -13.80
N THR A 115 7.38 7.64 -13.94
CA THR A 115 7.51 6.19 -13.77
C THR A 115 7.96 5.53 -15.08
N VAL A 116 9.27 5.31 -15.19
CA VAL A 116 9.87 4.50 -16.26
C VAL A 116 10.02 3.05 -15.78
N SER A 117 10.06 2.07 -16.69
CA SER A 117 10.30 0.66 -16.33
C SER A 117 11.18 0.02 -17.39
N PRO A 118 12.33 -0.58 -17.03
CA PRO A 118 12.92 -0.58 -15.68
C PRO A 118 13.38 0.82 -15.23
N TYR A 119 13.53 1.02 -13.92
CA TYR A 119 14.08 2.27 -13.37
C TYR A 119 15.54 2.08 -12.93
N PRO A 120 16.52 2.80 -13.52
CA PRO A 120 17.91 2.73 -13.11
C PRO A 120 18.15 3.52 -11.83
N SER A 121 18.01 2.86 -10.69
CA SER A 121 18.16 3.49 -9.37
C SER A 121 19.62 3.85 -9.05
N LYS A 122 19.83 4.65 -8.00
CA LYS A 122 21.16 4.98 -7.46
C LYS A 122 21.75 3.87 -6.60
N TYR A 123 20.93 2.91 -6.16
CA TYR A 123 21.35 1.83 -5.28
C TYR A 123 22.25 0.85 -6.03
N ILE A 124 23.26 0.36 -5.33
CA ILE A 124 24.26 -0.58 -5.84
C ILE A 124 23.92 -1.97 -5.33
N VAL A 125 23.94 -2.93 -6.25
CA VAL A 125 23.85 -4.36 -5.99
C VAL A 125 25.15 -5.03 -6.43
N GLU A 126 25.32 -6.30 -6.09
CA GLU A 126 26.47 -7.09 -6.52
C GLU A 126 26.62 -7.06 -8.06
N SER A 127 27.87 -6.99 -8.53
CA SER A 127 28.16 -7.04 -9.97
C SER A 127 27.67 -8.36 -10.56
N GLY A 128 26.97 -8.30 -11.69
CA GLY A 128 26.35 -9.48 -12.31
C GLY A 128 25.05 -9.96 -11.63
N SER A 129 24.55 -9.25 -10.62
CA SER A 129 23.24 -9.56 -10.01
C SER A 129 22.12 -9.48 -11.06
N PRO A 130 21.16 -10.43 -11.06
CA PRO A 130 19.98 -10.35 -11.93
C PRO A 130 19.07 -9.16 -11.59
N ALA A 131 19.26 -8.53 -10.43
CA ALA A 131 18.55 -7.32 -10.03
C ALA A 131 19.22 -6.03 -10.56
N ALA A 132 20.40 -6.13 -11.18
CA ALA A 132 21.13 -4.98 -11.71
C ALA A 132 20.63 -4.57 -13.10
N CYS A 133 20.77 -3.30 -13.45
CA CYS A 133 20.48 -2.86 -14.81
C CYS A 133 21.53 -3.45 -15.76
N PRO A 134 21.15 -3.81 -17.00
CA PRO A 134 22.08 -4.39 -17.96
C PRO A 134 23.38 -3.59 -18.09
N GLY A 135 24.51 -4.25 -17.91
CA GLY A 135 25.84 -3.64 -18.01
C GLY A 135 26.25 -2.75 -16.83
N THR A 136 25.53 -2.78 -15.71
CA THR A 136 25.83 -1.97 -14.52
C THR A 136 25.74 -2.80 -13.23
N ASN A 137 26.08 -2.18 -12.10
CA ASN A 137 25.80 -2.68 -10.76
C ASN A 137 24.66 -1.89 -10.07
N LYS A 138 23.84 -1.16 -10.82
CA LYS A 138 22.74 -0.36 -10.28
C LYS A 138 21.47 -1.20 -10.17
N TYR A 139 20.79 -1.16 -9.05
CA TYR A 139 19.52 -1.86 -8.86
C TYR A 139 18.46 -1.35 -9.86
N CYS A 140 17.75 -2.28 -10.51
CA CYS A 140 16.88 -2.04 -11.65
C CYS A 140 15.45 -2.58 -11.41
N PRO A 141 14.67 -1.97 -10.50
CA PRO A 141 13.30 -2.39 -10.28
C PRO A 141 12.44 -2.24 -11.54
N GLU A 142 11.57 -3.23 -11.77
CA GLU A 142 10.55 -3.22 -12.80
C GLU A 142 9.16 -3.11 -12.18
N ASN A 143 8.19 -2.59 -12.94
CA ASN A 143 6.78 -2.70 -12.57
C ASN A 143 6.20 -4.06 -12.98
N ALA A 144 5.11 -4.47 -12.33
CA ALA A 144 4.29 -5.56 -12.84
C ALA A 144 3.84 -5.24 -14.29
N GLY A 145 4.02 -6.21 -15.19
CA GLY A 145 3.78 -6.04 -16.64
C GLY A 145 4.87 -5.26 -17.39
N ARG A 146 6.01 -4.92 -16.75
CA ARG A 146 7.22 -4.33 -17.35
C ARG A 146 7.00 -3.05 -18.16
N LYS A 147 6.03 -2.22 -17.78
CA LYS A 147 5.73 -0.96 -18.47
C LYS A 147 5.91 0.27 -17.57
N GLY A 148 6.37 1.35 -18.18
CA GLY A 148 6.30 2.68 -17.61
C GLY A 148 4.88 3.24 -17.68
N TYR A 149 4.53 4.14 -16.77
CA TYR A 149 3.21 4.76 -16.73
C TYR A 149 3.27 6.29 -16.84
N GLY A 150 4.46 6.85 -17.08
CA GLY A 150 4.67 8.29 -17.13
C GLY A 150 4.56 8.94 -15.74
N PRO A 151 4.32 10.26 -15.67
CA PRO A 151 4.16 10.97 -14.42
C PRO A 151 2.99 10.46 -13.57
N MET A 152 3.27 10.17 -12.29
CA MET A 152 2.26 9.76 -11.29
C MET A 152 2.52 10.46 -9.96
N ASN A 153 1.47 10.75 -9.20
CA ASN A 153 1.55 11.21 -7.81
C ASN A 153 1.38 10.04 -6.81
N MET A 154 1.51 10.31 -5.50
CA MET A 154 1.52 9.25 -4.48
C MET A 154 0.22 8.44 -4.46
N TRP A 155 -0.96 9.05 -4.63
CA TRP A 155 -2.24 8.34 -4.65
C TRP A 155 -2.31 7.31 -5.77
N ALA A 156 -2.03 7.74 -7.01
CA ALA A 156 -2.07 6.87 -8.18
C ALA A 156 -1.03 5.74 -8.07
N ALA A 157 0.19 6.10 -7.66
CA ALA A 157 1.28 5.14 -7.54
C ALA A 157 1.06 4.12 -6.43
N PHE A 158 0.52 4.52 -5.27
CA PHE A 158 0.18 3.61 -4.18
C PHE A 158 -0.99 2.71 -4.56
N GLY A 159 -2.04 3.29 -5.16
CA GLY A 159 -3.23 2.60 -5.66
C GLY A 159 -2.92 1.48 -6.65
N GLN A 160 -2.01 1.72 -7.60
CA GLN A 160 -1.55 0.74 -8.59
C GLN A 160 -0.29 -0.03 -8.17
N SER A 161 0.29 0.27 -7.02
CA SER A 161 1.49 -0.39 -6.50
C SER A 161 2.72 -0.26 -7.41
N ILE A 162 3.00 0.93 -7.92
CA ILE A 162 4.07 1.16 -8.91
C ILE A 162 5.47 1.12 -8.26
N ASN A 163 6.26 0.09 -8.55
CA ASN A 163 7.61 -0.08 -8.01
C ASN A 163 8.52 1.10 -8.38
N THR A 164 8.45 1.54 -9.64
CA THR A 164 9.32 2.59 -10.18
C THR A 164 8.87 4.02 -9.81
N TYR A 165 7.86 4.13 -8.95
CA TYR A 165 7.57 5.34 -8.18
C TYR A 165 8.19 5.27 -6.78
N PHE A 166 8.05 4.13 -6.10
CA PHE A 166 8.44 4.00 -4.70
C PHE A 166 9.95 3.85 -4.49
N VAL A 167 10.70 3.25 -5.42
CA VAL A 167 12.16 3.21 -5.33
C VAL A 167 12.78 4.62 -5.46
N PRO A 168 12.45 5.44 -6.48
CA PRO A 168 12.91 6.84 -6.50
C PRO A 168 12.35 7.68 -5.36
N LEU A 169 11.13 7.42 -4.87
CA LEU A 169 10.64 8.09 -3.66
C LEU A 169 11.51 7.74 -2.44
N GLN A 170 11.92 6.48 -2.29
CA GLN A 170 12.87 6.06 -1.26
C GLN A 170 14.22 6.78 -1.44
N GLU A 171 14.70 6.96 -2.67
CA GLU A 171 15.96 7.70 -2.90
C GLU A 171 15.89 9.16 -2.45
N ARG A 172 14.75 9.81 -2.68
CA ARG A 172 14.46 11.19 -2.26
C ARG A 172 14.28 11.29 -0.74
N ALA A 173 13.57 10.32 -0.15
CA ALA A 173 13.35 10.26 1.30
C ALA A 173 14.60 9.80 2.07
N GLY A 174 15.54 9.10 1.44
CA GLY A 174 16.67 8.40 2.07
C GLY A 174 16.24 7.04 2.63
N GLY A 175 16.92 5.97 2.23
CA GLY A 175 16.59 4.59 2.61
C GLY A 175 16.64 4.39 4.13
N ALA A 176 17.58 5.03 4.81
CA ALA A 176 17.68 4.99 6.27
C ALA A 176 16.41 5.55 6.95
N ASN A 177 15.84 6.63 6.42
CA ASN A 177 14.63 7.22 6.97
C ASN A 177 13.40 6.33 6.72
N VAL A 178 13.40 5.54 5.64
CA VAL A 178 12.35 4.55 5.37
C VAL A 178 12.43 3.37 6.35
N VAL A 179 13.64 2.89 6.63
CA VAL A 179 13.89 1.88 7.68
C VAL A 179 13.50 2.42 9.06
N ASP A 180 13.82 3.67 9.37
CA ASP A 180 13.42 4.33 10.62
C ASP A 180 11.90 4.45 10.75
N ALA A 181 11.18 4.78 9.66
CA ALA A 181 9.72 4.80 9.64
C ALA A 181 9.12 3.41 9.92
N ALA A 182 9.68 2.35 9.32
CA ALA A 182 9.27 0.98 9.60
C ALA A 182 9.50 0.61 11.08
N ARG A 183 10.66 0.98 11.65
CA ARG A 183 10.97 0.78 13.08
C ARG A 183 9.99 1.51 14.00
N LYS A 184 9.71 2.78 13.73
CA LYS A 184 8.71 3.59 14.47
C LYS A 184 7.33 2.93 14.46
N LEU A 185 6.97 2.30 13.35
CA LEU A 185 5.70 1.58 13.18
C LEU A 185 5.72 0.15 13.76
N GLY A 186 6.85 -0.28 14.34
CA GLY A 186 6.95 -1.52 15.13
C GLY A 186 7.58 -2.71 14.43
N ILE A 187 8.20 -2.53 13.27
CA ILE A 187 8.97 -3.60 12.61
C ILE A 187 10.27 -3.85 13.38
N GLN A 188 10.50 -5.09 13.81
CA GLN A 188 11.63 -5.43 14.68
C GLN A 188 12.90 -5.92 13.96
N PHE A 189 12.84 -6.22 12.65
CA PHE A 189 13.98 -6.74 11.88
C PHE A 189 14.65 -7.98 12.50
N ARG A 190 13.86 -9.02 12.84
CA ARG A 190 14.36 -10.22 13.54
C ARG A 190 15.35 -11.05 12.74
N ALA A 191 15.20 -11.09 11.42
CA ALA A 191 16.14 -11.82 10.57
C ALA A 191 17.53 -11.17 10.65
N SER A 192 18.57 -11.95 10.89
CA SER A 192 19.93 -11.43 11.12
C SER A 192 20.45 -10.56 9.95
N ASN A 193 20.14 -10.92 8.70
CA ASN A 193 20.50 -10.10 7.55
C ASN A 193 19.75 -8.77 7.54
N ASP A 194 18.45 -8.77 7.85
CA ASP A 194 17.65 -7.56 7.95
C ASP A 194 18.16 -6.66 9.08
N ALA A 195 18.47 -7.23 10.24
CA ALA A 195 19.05 -6.51 11.38
C ALA A 195 20.36 -5.83 11.02
N LYS A 196 21.26 -6.50 10.27
CA LYS A 196 22.53 -5.92 9.81
C LYS A 196 22.31 -4.68 8.96
N PHE A 197 21.40 -4.76 7.98
CA PHE A 197 21.06 -3.60 7.16
C PHE A 197 20.37 -2.51 7.98
N ALA A 198 19.42 -2.87 8.84
CA ALA A 198 18.61 -1.90 9.57
C ALA A 198 19.39 -1.16 10.67
N ASN A 199 20.38 -1.80 11.29
CA ASN A 199 21.13 -1.23 12.42
C ASN A 199 22.35 -0.40 11.99
N ASP A 200 22.74 -0.47 10.72
CA ASP A 200 23.76 0.41 10.15
C ASP A 200 23.10 1.43 9.20
N ARG A 201 23.29 2.72 9.47
CA ARG A 201 22.61 3.79 8.72
C ARG A 201 23.04 3.83 7.25
N GLY A 202 24.31 3.55 6.95
CA GLY A 202 24.80 3.51 5.56
C GLY A 202 24.17 2.35 4.79
N SER A 203 24.15 1.17 5.39
CA SER A 203 23.52 -0.02 4.83
C SER A 203 22.02 0.17 4.64
N ALA A 204 21.32 0.73 5.63
CA ALA A 204 19.91 1.07 5.53
C ALA A 204 19.65 2.07 4.39
N ASP A 205 20.51 3.08 4.24
CA ASP A 205 20.39 4.04 3.14
C ASP A 205 20.65 3.41 1.77
N GLN A 206 21.41 2.32 1.71
CA GLN A 206 21.71 1.59 0.48
C GLN A 206 20.70 0.46 0.16
N TRP A 207 19.74 0.19 1.05
CA TRP A 207 18.80 -0.92 0.90
C TRP A 207 17.67 -0.62 -0.10
N GLY A 208 18.01 -0.50 -1.39
CA GLY A 208 17.09 -0.07 -2.45
C GLY A 208 15.81 -0.91 -2.57
N ALA A 209 15.89 -2.22 -2.32
CA ALA A 209 14.75 -3.11 -2.39
C ALA A 209 13.84 -3.06 -1.14
N PHE A 210 14.22 -2.33 -0.08
CA PHE A 210 13.48 -2.29 1.18
C PHE A 210 12.01 -1.87 1.00
N THR A 211 11.77 -0.79 0.24
CA THR A 211 10.41 -0.32 -0.07
C THR A 211 9.54 -1.36 -0.80
N LEU A 212 10.13 -2.39 -1.41
CA LEU A 212 9.41 -3.45 -2.10
C LEU A 212 9.13 -4.68 -1.22
N GLY A 213 9.54 -4.63 0.06
CA GLY A 213 9.17 -5.61 1.09
C GLY A 213 10.00 -6.88 1.09
N VAL A 214 11.31 -6.76 0.82
CA VAL A 214 12.27 -7.87 0.89
C VAL A 214 12.64 -8.27 2.32
N SER A 215 12.32 -7.44 3.32
CA SER A 215 12.54 -7.74 4.74
C SER A 215 11.41 -8.60 5.31
N SER A 216 11.74 -9.46 6.26
CA SER A 216 10.80 -10.27 7.02
C SER A 216 10.06 -9.45 8.08
N ALA A 217 8.73 -9.53 8.06
CA ALA A 217 7.85 -9.04 9.12
C ALA A 217 6.80 -10.08 9.47
N THR A 218 6.21 -9.97 10.65
CA THR A 218 5.15 -10.86 11.11
C THR A 218 3.77 -10.27 10.78
N PRO A 219 2.72 -11.09 10.62
CA PRO A 219 1.35 -10.61 10.50
C PRO A 219 0.96 -9.61 11.60
N LEU A 220 1.36 -9.88 12.85
CA LEU A 220 1.03 -8.99 13.97
C LEU A 220 1.70 -7.62 13.83
N GLU A 221 2.98 -7.57 13.46
CA GLU A 221 3.68 -6.30 13.24
C GLU A 221 3.04 -5.49 12.11
N MET A 222 2.73 -6.15 10.98
CA MET A 222 2.12 -5.46 9.83
C MET A 222 0.71 -4.96 10.13
N ALA A 223 -0.09 -5.73 10.87
CA ALA A 223 -1.40 -5.29 11.34
C ALA A 223 -1.27 -4.07 12.25
N ASN A 224 -0.32 -4.09 13.20
CA ASN A 224 -0.14 -2.99 14.13
C ASN A 224 0.45 -1.73 13.48
N ALA A 225 1.36 -1.89 12.51
CA ALA A 225 1.92 -0.78 11.74
C ALA A 225 0.81 -0.01 11.01
N TYR A 226 -0.10 -0.71 10.35
CA TYR A 226 -1.23 -0.08 9.68
C TYR A 226 -2.29 0.43 10.68
N ALA A 227 -2.48 -0.24 11.81
CA ALA A 227 -3.35 0.23 12.89
C ALA A 227 -2.85 1.55 13.50
N THR A 228 -1.53 1.71 13.62
CA THR A 228 -0.88 2.95 14.10
C THR A 228 -1.25 4.13 13.20
N LEU A 229 -1.23 3.93 11.87
CA LEU A 229 -1.61 4.98 10.91
C LEU A 229 -3.11 5.29 10.97
N ALA A 230 -3.95 4.26 11.08
CA ALA A 230 -5.40 4.43 11.29
C ALA A 230 -5.73 5.15 12.62
N ALA A 231 -4.81 5.13 13.59
CA ALA A 231 -4.85 5.83 14.86
C ALA A 231 -4.08 7.17 14.85
N ASP A 232 -4.04 7.86 13.70
CA ASP A 232 -3.43 9.18 13.57
C ASP A 232 -1.93 9.22 13.98
N GLY A 233 -1.22 8.09 13.81
CA GLY A 233 0.21 7.97 14.09
C GLY A 233 0.55 7.56 15.53
N LYS A 234 -0.46 7.28 16.36
CA LYS A 234 -0.32 6.77 17.72
C LYS A 234 -0.04 5.26 17.69
N TYR A 235 1.21 4.90 17.92
CA TYR A 235 1.62 3.51 18.05
C TYR A 235 1.15 3.00 19.41
N CYS A 236 0.53 1.83 19.44
CA CYS A 236 0.25 1.12 20.68
C CYS A 236 0.92 -0.25 20.59
N GLU A 237 1.60 -0.66 21.65
CA GLU A 237 2.22 -1.99 21.70
C GLU A 237 1.14 -3.07 21.56
N PRO A 238 1.33 -4.07 20.68
CA PRO A 238 0.37 -5.16 20.54
C PRO A 238 0.19 -5.92 21.87
N ILE A 239 -1.02 -5.91 22.41
CA ILE A 239 -1.33 -6.54 23.69
C ILE A 239 -2.52 -7.51 23.56
N PRO A 240 -2.33 -8.83 23.74
CA PRO A 240 -3.43 -9.81 23.68
C PRO A 240 -4.21 -9.92 24.99
N VAL A 241 -3.58 -9.54 26.11
CA VAL A 241 -4.18 -9.56 27.46
C VAL A 241 -5.17 -8.41 27.57
N GLN A 242 -6.37 -8.64 28.10
CA GLN A 242 -7.38 -7.59 28.34
C GLN A 242 -7.38 -7.10 29.79
N GLU A 243 -7.26 -8.02 30.73
CA GLU A 243 -7.31 -7.79 32.16
C GLU A 243 -6.57 -8.94 32.84
N ILE A 244 -5.91 -8.64 33.95
CA ILE A 244 -5.36 -9.64 34.86
C ILE A 244 -5.89 -9.29 36.25
N VAL A 245 -6.47 -10.28 36.92
CA VAL A 245 -6.93 -10.18 38.30
C VAL A 245 -6.16 -11.18 39.16
N ASP A 246 -5.90 -10.84 40.41
CA ASP A 246 -5.36 -11.79 41.39
C ASP A 246 -6.46 -12.74 41.93
N GLN A 247 -6.10 -13.59 42.89
CA GLN A 247 -7.02 -14.55 43.50
C GLN A 247 -8.14 -13.88 44.31
N ASP A 248 -7.91 -12.64 44.77
CA ASP A 248 -8.84 -11.82 45.53
C ASP A 248 -9.67 -10.89 44.60
N ASN A 249 -9.56 -11.08 43.29
CA ASN A 249 -10.23 -10.30 42.24
C ASN A 249 -9.77 -8.83 42.16
N ASN A 250 -8.59 -8.49 42.68
CA ASN A 250 -7.99 -7.18 42.49
C ASN A 250 -7.38 -7.07 41.09
N LYS A 251 -7.63 -5.96 40.40
CA LYS A 251 -7.11 -5.72 39.05
C LYS A 251 -5.64 -5.31 39.09
N LEU A 252 -4.82 -5.95 38.25
CA LEU A 252 -3.42 -5.58 38.06
C LEU A 252 -3.26 -4.60 36.89
N ASP A 253 -2.52 -3.51 37.14
CA ASP A 253 -2.23 -2.47 36.15
C ASP A 253 -1.10 -2.86 35.17
N ILE A 254 -1.29 -3.99 34.47
CA ILE A 254 -0.32 -4.52 33.49
C ILE A 254 -0.94 -4.72 32.11
N ALA A 255 -2.28 -4.75 32.06
CA ALA A 255 -3.04 -4.96 30.82
C ALA A 255 -3.47 -3.65 30.15
N ASN A 256 -3.02 -2.49 30.63
CA ASN A 256 -3.38 -1.21 30.02
C ASN A 256 -2.63 -0.96 28.69
N PRO A 257 -3.28 -0.36 27.67
CA PRO A 257 -2.62 0.00 26.42
C PRO A 257 -1.40 0.91 26.64
N ARG A 258 -0.24 0.48 26.13
CA ARG A 258 0.99 1.28 26.12
C ARG A 258 1.14 1.94 24.77
N CYS A 259 0.91 3.25 24.72
CA CYS A 259 0.85 3.98 23.48
C CYS A 259 1.73 5.23 23.47
N GLU A 260 2.25 5.57 22.29
CA GLU A 260 3.16 6.68 22.05
C GLU A 260 2.89 7.29 20.67
N GLN A 261 2.94 8.61 20.55
CA GLN A 261 2.85 9.28 19.25
C GLN A 261 4.17 9.11 18.50
N ARG A 262 4.20 8.24 17.46
CA ARG A 262 5.44 7.90 16.75
C ARG A 262 5.56 8.45 15.35
N ILE A 263 4.43 8.70 14.68
CA ILE A 263 4.37 9.35 13.37
C ILE A 263 3.61 10.66 13.52
N LYS A 264 4.04 11.74 12.84
CA LYS A 264 3.27 13.01 12.84
C LYS A 264 1.83 12.77 12.38
N THR A 265 0.85 13.32 13.11
CA THR A 265 -0.59 13.12 12.84
C THR A 265 -0.97 13.38 11.39
N GLU A 266 -0.56 14.51 10.82
CA GLU A 266 -0.88 14.83 9.43
C GLU A 266 -0.20 13.87 8.44
N ALA A 267 1.01 13.37 8.73
CA ALA A 267 1.66 12.36 7.89
C ALA A 267 0.93 11.03 7.94
N ALA A 268 0.43 10.61 9.12
CA ALA A 268 -0.39 9.43 9.26
C ALA A 268 -1.71 9.55 8.49
N ARG A 269 -2.40 10.69 8.61
CA ARG A 269 -3.65 10.95 7.88
C ARG A 269 -3.45 10.98 6.37
N ALA A 270 -2.35 11.60 5.90
CA ALA A 270 -1.99 11.63 4.49
C ALA A 270 -1.69 10.22 3.96
N ALA A 271 -0.93 9.43 4.71
CA ALA A 271 -0.67 8.03 4.37
C ALA A 271 -1.96 7.19 4.32
N VAL A 272 -2.86 7.35 5.31
CA VAL A 272 -4.17 6.70 5.33
C VAL A 272 -5.00 7.09 4.12
N ASP A 273 -5.06 8.38 3.78
CA ASP A 273 -5.85 8.87 2.66
C ASP A 273 -5.42 8.25 1.32
N ALA A 274 -4.12 8.20 1.04
CA ALA A 274 -3.57 7.49 -0.11
C ALA A 274 -3.82 5.98 -0.05
N ALA A 275 -3.80 5.40 1.14
CA ALA A 275 -4.04 3.97 1.36
C ALA A 275 -5.51 3.53 1.22
N ARG A 276 -6.43 4.45 0.95
CA ARG A 276 -7.81 4.11 0.53
C ARG A 276 -7.85 3.62 -0.92
N CYS A 277 -6.95 4.12 -1.76
CA CYS A 277 -6.92 3.80 -3.19
C CYS A 277 -6.71 2.32 -3.53
N PRO A 278 -5.74 1.59 -2.96
CA PRO A 278 -5.49 0.20 -3.32
C PRO A 278 -6.68 -0.73 -3.05
N VAL A 279 -7.54 -0.36 -2.11
CA VAL A 279 -8.65 -1.20 -1.63
C VAL A 279 -10.02 -0.76 -2.18
N GLY A 280 -10.03 0.14 -3.16
CA GLY A 280 -11.24 0.62 -3.83
C GLY A 280 -12.05 1.62 -3.01
N ASP A 281 -11.53 2.12 -1.89
CA ASP A 281 -12.14 3.25 -1.19
C ASP A 281 -11.65 4.58 -1.78
N ARG A 282 -12.41 5.65 -1.55
CA ARG A 282 -12.15 6.95 -2.17
C ARG A 282 -11.24 7.79 -1.29
N SER A 283 -10.14 8.32 -1.81
CA SER A 283 -9.41 9.40 -1.14
C SER A 283 -10.32 10.61 -0.92
N SER A 284 -10.09 11.34 0.17
CA SER A 284 -10.78 12.57 0.54
C SER A 284 -10.22 13.81 -0.16
N THR A 285 -8.99 13.74 -0.66
CA THR A 285 -8.26 14.89 -1.23
C THR A 285 -7.80 14.69 -2.66
N SER A 286 -7.99 13.50 -3.25
CA SER A 286 -7.64 13.24 -4.65
C SER A 286 -8.49 12.13 -5.26
N LYS A 287 -8.39 11.94 -6.58
CA LYS A 287 -9.02 10.83 -7.29
C LYS A 287 -8.02 9.71 -7.45
N CYS A 288 -8.21 8.64 -6.69
CA CYS A 288 -7.48 7.38 -6.86
C CYS A 288 -7.51 6.94 -8.33
N LYS A 289 -6.35 6.55 -8.88
CA LYS A 289 -6.25 5.96 -10.20
C LYS A 289 -5.85 4.50 -10.04
N GLY A 290 -6.77 3.58 -10.36
CA GLY A 290 -6.56 2.14 -10.21
C GLY A 290 -6.55 1.64 -8.75
N ALA A 291 -6.75 0.34 -8.57
CA ALA A 291 -6.76 -0.33 -7.27
C ALA A 291 -6.31 -1.78 -7.42
N THR A 292 -5.34 -2.23 -6.60
CA THR A 292 -4.85 -3.63 -6.65
C THR A 292 -5.78 -4.64 -5.95
N ALA A 293 -6.63 -4.18 -5.03
CA ALA A 293 -7.60 -4.96 -4.27
C ALA A 293 -8.97 -4.26 -4.25
N GLY A 294 -9.39 -3.70 -5.38
CA GLY A 294 -10.56 -2.80 -5.49
C GLY A 294 -11.90 -3.36 -5.02
N ARG A 295 -12.06 -4.68 -4.95
CA ARG A 295 -13.28 -5.35 -4.43
C ARG A 295 -13.47 -5.18 -2.92
N ALA A 296 -12.40 -4.87 -2.18
CA ALA A 296 -12.42 -4.87 -0.72
C ALA A 296 -13.46 -3.88 -0.16
N ARG A 297 -13.56 -2.66 -0.74
CA ARG A 297 -14.49 -1.63 -0.24
C ARG A 297 -15.95 -2.06 -0.34
N ASP A 298 -16.32 -2.71 -1.44
CA ASP A 298 -17.68 -3.18 -1.68
C ASP A 298 -18.02 -4.37 -0.78
N ILE A 299 -17.08 -5.30 -0.60
CA ILE A 299 -17.29 -6.48 0.26
C ILE A 299 -17.36 -6.11 1.74
N VAL A 300 -16.51 -5.19 2.21
CA VAL A 300 -16.51 -4.75 3.61
C VAL A 300 -17.68 -3.83 3.92
N GLY A 301 -18.12 -3.02 2.95
CA GLY A 301 -19.26 -2.11 3.11
C GLY A 301 -19.01 -0.93 4.06
N LYS A 302 -17.75 -0.63 4.40
CA LYS A 302 -17.34 0.47 5.29
C LYS A 302 -16.12 1.20 4.74
N PRO A 303 -15.83 2.44 5.19
CA PRO A 303 -14.57 3.12 4.89
C PRO A 303 -13.40 2.24 5.31
N ILE A 304 -12.47 2.02 4.38
CA ILE A 304 -11.32 1.15 4.59
C ILE A 304 -10.06 1.76 4.00
N MET A 305 -8.93 1.38 4.57
CA MET A 305 -7.61 1.60 4.00
C MET A 305 -6.86 0.27 3.96
N GLY A 306 -5.87 0.16 3.09
CA GLY A 306 -5.07 -1.03 2.99
C GLY A 306 -4.09 -1.06 1.84
N LYS A 307 -3.43 -2.20 1.68
CA LYS A 307 -2.48 -2.43 0.61
C LYS A 307 -2.30 -3.93 0.37
N SER A 308 -2.24 -4.33 -0.90
CA SER A 308 -1.80 -5.68 -1.28
C SER A 308 -0.28 -5.73 -1.46
N GLY A 309 0.29 -6.91 -1.23
CA GLY A 309 1.71 -7.21 -1.42
C GLY A 309 1.93 -8.54 -2.11
N THR A 310 2.87 -8.56 -3.04
CA THR A 310 3.40 -9.76 -3.69
C THR A 310 4.91 -9.65 -3.64
N THR A 311 5.61 -10.74 -3.34
CA THR A 311 7.07 -10.80 -3.41
C THR A 311 7.54 -11.22 -4.79
N ASP A 312 8.84 -11.14 -5.02
CA ASP A 312 9.46 -11.71 -6.21
C ASP A 312 9.14 -13.21 -6.33
N SER A 313 8.93 -13.66 -7.58
CA SER A 313 8.45 -15.01 -7.93
C SER A 313 7.16 -15.42 -7.22
N ALA A 314 6.38 -14.48 -6.66
CA ALA A 314 5.14 -14.74 -5.94
C ALA A 314 5.26 -15.79 -4.81
N LYS A 315 6.41 -15.83 -4.12
CA LYS A 315 6.66 -16.73 -2.97
C LYS A 315 5.80 -16.42 -1.74
N THR A 316 5.21 -15.23 -1.68
CA THR A 316 4.10 -14.89 -0.78
C THR A 316 3.08 -14.02 -1.49
N ALA A 317 1.84 -14.04 -1.00
CA ALA A 317 0.83 -13.03 -1.30
C ALA A 317 0.26 -12.51 0.02
N SER A 318 0.01 -11.21 0.10
CA SER A 318 -0.46 -10.54 1.32
C SER A 318 -1.48 -9.45 1.01
N LEU A 319 -2.36 -9.23 1.98
CA LEU A 319 -3.30 -8.13 1.98
C LEU A 319 -3.45 -7.59 3.40
N ILE A 320 -3.37 -6.27 3.53
CA ILE A 320 -3.72 -5.58 4.76
C ILE A 320 -4.93 -4.71 4.45
N VAL A 321 -6.02 -4.89 5.20
CA VAL A 321 -7.25 -4.09 5.07
C VAL A 321 -7.79 -3.82 6.47
N GLY A 322 -8.27 -2.60 6.69
CA GLY A 322 -8.91 -2.27 7.95
C GLY A 322 -9.73 -0.99 7.91
N THR A 323 -10.44 -0.80 9.01
CA THR A 323 -11.20 0.42 9.34
C THR A 323 -10.49 1.14 10.49
N LYS A 324 -11.02 2.28 10.94
CA LYS A 324 -10.60 2.93 12.20
C LYS A 324 -10.77 2.07 13.46
N GLN A 325 -11.54 0.98 13.41
CA GLN A 325 -11.83 0.16 14.60
C GLN A 325 -11.17 -1.23 14.55
N LEU A 326 -10.59 -1.63 13.42
CA LEU A 326 -9.94 -2.93 13.26
C LEU A 326 -9.05 -2.94 12.03
N MET A 327 -7.78 -3.32 12.20
CA MET A 327 -6.82 -3.55 11.12
C MET A 327 -6.48 -5.03 11.03
N VAL A 328 -6.59 -5.62 9.85
CA VAL A 328 -6.29 -7.04 9.60
C VAL A 328 -5.17 -7.14 8.58
N ALA A 329 -4.08 -7.82 8.95
CA ALA A 329 -3.01 -8.19 8.03
C ALA A 329 -3.05 -9.69 7.78
N GLY A 330 -3.09 -10.06 6.50
CA GLY A 330 -3.07 -11.43 6.03
C GLY A 330 -1.90 -11.71 5.11
N ILE A 331 -1.39 -12.93 5.19
CA ILE A 331 -0.35 -13.45 4.30
C ILE A 331 -0.54 -14.95 4.09
N ILE A 332 -0.28 -15.40 2.88
CA ILE A 332 -0.08 -16.81 2.56
C ILE A 332 1.40 -17.06 2.23
N ALA A 333 1.98 -18.08 2.88
CA ALA A 333 3.39 -18.43 2.75
C ALA A 333 3.63 -19.92 3.07
N ASP A 334 4.84 -20.41 2.79
CA ASP A 334 5.35 -21.66 3.33
C ASP A 334 6.16 -21.36 4.62
N PRO A 335 5.66 -21.71 5.82
CA PRO A 335 6.35 -21.41 7.07
C PRO A 335 7.64 -22.20 7.28
N ASP A 336 7.76 -23.37 6.64
CA ASP A 336 8.90 -24.25 6.83
C ASP A 336 10.04 -23.87 5.87
N TRP A 337 9.71 -23.25 4.72
CA TRP A 337 10.69 -22.85 3.71
C TRP A 337 10.31 -21.61 2.90
N ALA A 338 10.82 -20.45 3.31
CA ALA A 338 10.60 -19.18 2.61
C ALA A 338 11.13 -19.14 1.16
N GLN A 339 12.07 -20.03 0.79
CA GLN A 339 12.59 -20.14 -0.58
C GLN A 339 11.78 -21.12 -1.45
N THR A 340 10.54 -21.40 -1.05
CA THR A 340 9.59 -22.24 -1.78
C THR A 340 9.51 -21.91 -3.27
N SER A 341 9.29 -22.95 -4.09
CA SER A 341 8.95 -22.82 -5.51
C SER A 341 7.44 -22.64 -5.74
N THR A 342 6.63 -22.64 -4.67
CA THR A 342 5.20 -22.36 -4.75
C THR A 342 4.97 -20.91 -5.12
N HIS A 343 4.16 -20.71 -6.16
CA HIS A 343 3.70 -19.40 -6.59
C HIS A 343 2.30 -19.18 -6.03
N PHE A 344 2.14 -18.18 -5.16
CA PHE A 344 0.88 -17.86 -4.51
C PHE A 344 0.09 -16.83 -5.32
N THR A 345 -1.22 -17.03 -5.42
CA THR A 345 -2.14 -16.02 -5.92
C THR A 345 -2.74 -15.23 -4.76
N HIS A 346 -3.43 -14.14 -5.09
CA HIS A 346 -4.08 -13.29 -4.11
C HIS A 346 -5.45 -13.79 -3.65
N ASP A 347 -6.04 -14.79 -4.30
CA ASP A 347 -7.46 -15.14 -4.11
C ASP A 347 -7.77 -15.58 -2.69
N GLU A 348 -6.98 -16.51 -2.14
CA GLU A 348 -7.18 -17.07 -0.80
C GLU A 348 -6.95 -16.02 0.29
N VAL A 349 -5.85 -15.26 0.19
CA VAL A 349 -5.50 -14.25 1.20
C VAL A 349 -6.41 -13.04 1.15
N ASN A 350 -6.77 -12.58 -0.05
CA ASN A 350 -7.65 -11.43 -0.19
C ASN A 350 -9.04 -11.74 0.35
N ASP A 351 -9.60 -12.91 -0.01
CA ASP A 351 -10.92 -13.28 0.48
C ASP A 351 -10.96 -13.45 1.99
N ALA A 352 -9.97 -14.15 2.56
CA ALA A 352 -9.89 -14.33 4.00
C ALA A 352 -9.76 -12.99 4.76
N VAL A 353 -8.97 -12.04 4.25
CA VAL A 353 -8.78 -10.73 4.90
C VAL A 353 -10.06 -9.88 4.84
N TRP A 354 -10.61 -9.60 3.65
CA TRP A 354 -11.75 -8.68 3.56
C TRP A 354 -13.01 -9.27 4.17
N THR A 355 -13.19 -10.60 4.16
CA THR A 355 -14.37 -11.24 4.78
C THR A 355 -14.23 -11.21 6.30
N THR A 356 -13.01 -11.35 6.82
CA THR A 356 -12.74 -11.17 8.26
C THR A 356 -13.07 -9.76 8.72
N VAL A 357 -12.67 -8.74 7.95
CA VAL A 357 -13.03 -7.34 8.25
C VAL A 357 -14.55 -7.16 8.19
N ARG A 358 -15.21 -7.60 7.11
CA ARG A 358 -16.67 -7.53 6.95
C ARG A 358 -17.40 -8.14 8.15
N ASP A 359 -17.04 -9.37 8.52
CA ASP A 359 -17.77 -10.15 9.52
C ASP A 359 -17.50 -9.68 10.95
N ALA A 360 -16.27 -9.24 11.24
CA ALA A 360 -15.91 -8.63 12.52
C ALA A 360 -16.52 -7.23 12.71
N MET A 361 -16.78 -6.53 11.61
CA MET A 361 -17.35 -5.18 11.62
C MET A 361 -18.87 -5.12 11.48
N LYS A 362 -19.55 -6.26 11.24
CA LYS A 362 -21.02 -6.32 11.15
C LYS A 362 -21.67 -5.90 12.47
N GLY A 363 -22.55 -4.89 12.40
CA GLY A 363 -23.21 -4.26 13.54
C GLY A 363 -22.41 -3.14 14.23
N LYS A 364 -21.15 -2.90 13.84
CA LYS A 364 -20.37 -1.74 14.32
C LYS A 364 -20.71 -0.49 13.51
N PRO A 365 -20.63 0.72 14.11
CA PRO A 365 -20.85 1.95 13.37
C PRO A 365 -19.83 2.13 12.24
N SER A 366 -20.25 2.81 11.17
CA SER A 366 -19.34 3.25 10.12
C SER A 366 -18.56 4.48 10.61
N GLN A 367 -17.23 4.46 10.52
CA GLN A 367 -16.38 5.58 10.93
C GLN A 367 -15.49 6.00 9.77
N GLN A 368 -15.51 7.30 9.44
CA GLN A 368 -14.66 7.86 8.39
C GLN A 368 -13.25 8.14 8.92
N PHE A 369 -12.26 7.97 8.04
CA PHE A 369 -10.91 8.45 8.32
C PHE A 369 -10.88 9.98 8.38
N THR A 370 -10.01 10.53 9.23
CA THR A 370 -9.85 11.98 9.31
C THR A 370 -9.04 12.42 8.09
N PRO A 371 -9.54 13.35 7.26
CA PRO A 371 -8.82 13.79 6.08
C PRO A 371 -7.53 14.54 6.47
N PRO A 372 -6.43 14.40 5.71
CA PRO A 372 -5.28 15.29 5.82
C PRO A 372 -5.63 16.68 5.27
N THR A 373 -4.88 17.72 5.68
CA THR A 373 -5.12 19.07 5.17
C THR A 373 -3.83 19.83 4.84
N GLY A 374 -3.97 20.83 3.96
CA GLY A 374 -2.91 21.81 3.68
C GLY A 374 -1.71 21.24 2.92
N LYS A 375 -0.52 21.73 3.28
CA LYS A 375 0.70 21.52 2.48
C LYS A 375 1.14 20.06 2.36
N ILE A 376 0.73 19.16 3.25
CA ILE A 376 1.10 17.74 3.15
C ILE A 376 0.37 17.02 2.01
N VAL A 377 -0.74 17.58 1.54
CA VAL A 377 -1.52 17.09 0.40
C VAL A 377 -0.99 17.73 -0.88
N GLU A 378 -1.03 19.06 -0.93
CA GLU A 378 -0.83 19.83 -2.17
C GLU A 378 0.61 20.32 -2.37
N GLY A 379 1.39 20.46 -1.29
CA GLY A 379 2.68 21.14 -1.34
C GLY A 379 2.58 22.64 -1.63
N ASP A 380 3.73 23.24 -1.94
CA ASP A 380 3.79 24.64 -2.34
C ASP A 380 3.41 24.80 -3.81
N GLN A 381 2.16 25.18 -4.07
CA GLN A 381 1.59 25.31 -5.40
C GLN A 381 2.14 26.53 -6.18
N ARG A 382 2.56 26.30 -7.42
CA ARG A 382 3.08 27.29 -8.38
C ARG A 382 2.21 27.32 -9.64
N ARG A 383 2.05 28.51 -10.22
CA ARG A 383 1.31 28.70 -11.47
C ARG A 383 2.12 28.14 -12.63
N ILE A 384 1.47 27.34 -13.47
CA ILE A 384 2.03 26.83 -14.71
C ILE A 384 1.84 27.91 -15.79
N PRO A 385 2.93 28.40 -16.43
CA PRO A 385 2.81 29.31 -17.56
C PRO A 385 1.96 28.71 -18.68
N ASP A 386 1.14 29.54 -19.33
CA ASP A 386 0.42 29.11 -20.52
C ASP A 386 1.39 28.95 -21.70
N VAL A 387 1.39 27.73 -22.26
CA VAL A 387 2.22 27.34 -23.39
C VAL A 387 1.38 26.84 -24.57
N LYS A 388 0.06 27.02 -24.52
CA LYS A 388 -0.86 26.56 -25.56
C LYS A 388 -0.49 27.15 -26.92
N CYS A 389 -0.53 26.28 -27.93
CA CYS A 389 -0.15 26.51 -29.33
C CYS A 389 1.29 27.00 -29.57
N LYS A 390 2.18 26.98 -28.57
CA LYS A 390 3.61 27.23 -28.76
C LYS A 390 4.33 25.98 -29.28
N SER A 391 5.51 26.15 -29.88
CA SER A 391 6.37 25.01 -30.21
C SER A 391 6.68 24.19 -28.95
N VAL A 392 6.90 22.88 -29.09
CA VAL A 392 7.23 22.01 -27.93
C VAL A 392 8.52 22.48 -27.25
N ASP A 393 9.49 22.99 -28.01
CA ASP A 393 10.74 23.51 -27.45
C ASP A 393 10.56 24.81 -26.66
N ASP A 394 9.74 25.74 -27.15
CA ASP A 394 9.42 26.97 -26.42
C ASP A 394 8.60 26.67 -25.16
N ALA A 395 7.64 25.75 -25.27
CA ALA A 395 6.84 25.28 -24.15
C ALA A 395 7.76 24.66 -23.08
N ARG A 396 8.65 23.75 -23.47
CA ARG A 396 9.62 23.11 -22.58
C ARG A 396 10.52 24.13 -21.89
N SER A 397 11.06 25.08 -22.63
CA SER A 397 11.94 26.13 -22.09
C SER A 397 11.20 27.04 -21.12
N THR A 398 9.98 27.45 -21.47
CA THR A 398 9.11 28.28 -20.61
C THR A 398 8.82 27.58 -19.28
N LEU A 399 8.45 26.30 -19.31
CA LEU A 399 8.12 25.52 -18.12
C LEU A 399 9.35 25.24 -17.24
N ARG A 400 10.50 24.93 -17.84
CA ARG A 400 11.76 24.75 -17.09
C ARG A 400 12.21 26.04 -16.40
N ASN A 401 12.10 27.18 -17.08
CA ASN A 401 12.43 28.48 -16.51
C ASN A 401 11.48 28.85 -15.34
N ALA A 402 10.25 28.34 -15.34
CA ALA A 402 9.33 28.46 -14.21
C ALA A 402 9.62 27.47 -13.06
N GLY A 403 10.65 26.62 -13.19
CA GLY A 403 11.10 25.70 -12.16
C GLY A 403 10.37 24.35 -12.14
N PHE A 404 9.77 23.94 -13.26
CA PHE A 404 9.12 22.63 -13.39
C PHE A 404 10.02 21.60 -14.09
N GLU A 405 9.89 20.34 -13.67
CA GLU A 405 10.33 19.22 -14.49
C GLU A 405 9.35 19.06 -15.67
N VAL A 406 9.86 18.81 -16.87
CA VAL A 406 9.03 18.75 -18.08
C VAL A 406 9.05 17.35 -18.66
N PHE A 407 7.85 16.79 -18.86
CA PHE A 407 7.63 15.57 -19.61
C PHE A 407 6.90 15.92 -20.91
N VAL A 408 7.30 15.36 -22.06
CA VAL A 408 6.55 15.52 -23.31
C VAL A 408 5.75 14.25 -23.51
N ASP A 409 4.42 14.36 -23.53
CA ASP A 409 3.55 13.21 -23.71
C ASP A 409 3.76 12.64 -25.13
N PRO A 410 4.19 11.38 -25.27
CA PRO A 410 4.40 10.77 -26.57
C PRO A 410 3.10 10.52 -27.32
N VAL A 411 1.93 10.62 -26.67
CA VAL A 411 0.62 10.40 -27.27
C VAL A 411 0.00 11.75 -27.66
N PRO A 412 -0.14 12.05 -28.98
CA PRO A 412 -0.76 13.28 -29.41
C PRO A 412 -2.25 13.34 -29.08
N VAL A 413 -2.76 14.54 -28.80
CA VAL A 413 -4.17 14.82 -28.49
C VAL A 413 -4.83 15.68 -29.57
N ASN A 414 -6.14 15.56 -29.71
CA ASN A 414 -6.93 16.45 -30.57
C ASN A 414 -6.91 17.87 -30.02
N SER A 415 -6.52 18.84 -30.85
CA SER A 415 -6.50 20.26 -30.49
C SER A 415 -6.57 21.12 -31.74
N THR A 416 -7.08 22.35 -31.58
CA THR A 416 -7.10 23.38 -32.62
C THR A 416 -5.73 24.01 -32.85
N CYS A 417 -4.74 23.76 -32.00
CA CYS A 417 -3.37 24.21 -32.21
C CYS A 417 -2.71 23.45 -33.38
N PRO A 418 -1.75 24.05 -34.12
CA PRO A 418 -1.02 23.37 -35.19
C PRO A 418 -0.43 22.03 -34.75
N ALA A 419 -0.40 21.04 -35.64
CA ALA A 419 0.20 19.74 -35.33
C ALA A 419 1.68 19.89 -34.92
N GLY A 420 2.11 19.18 -33.88
CA GLY A 420 3.47 19.27 -33.33
C GLY A 420 3.71 20.44 -32.36
N THR A 421 2.69 21.24 -32.06
CA THR A 421 2.74 22.28 -31.01
C THR A 421 2.12 21.78 -29.70
N ALA A 422 2.33 22.51 -28.60
CA ALA A 422 1.70 22.19 -27.32
C ALA A 422 0.18 22.45 -27.38
N ALA A 423 -0.63 21.40 -27.26
CA ALA A 423 -2.08 21.51 -27.10
C ALA A 423 -2.47 22.13 -25.74
N GLY A 424 -1.61 21.96 -24.74
CA GLY A 424 -1.77 22.39 -23.35
C GLY A 424 -0.82 21.62 -22.44
N THR A 425 -1.08 21.65 -21.14
CA THR A 425 -0.32 20.91 -20.13
C THR A 425 -1.21 20.05 -19.25
N SER A 426 -0.64 19.00 -18.66
CA SER A 426 -1.26 18.21 -17.59
C SER A 426 -0.27 18.02 -16.43
N PRO A 427 -0.59 18.48 -15.21
CA PRO A 427 -1.77 19.30 -14.87
C PRO A 427 -1.76 20.66 -15.57
N ASP A 428 -2.91 21.33 -15.60
CA ASP A 428 -3.07 22.71 -16.07
C ASP A 428 -3.22 23.69 -14.90
N GLY A 429 -2.93 24.96 -15.14
CA GLY A 429 -3.11 26.04 -14.17
C GLY A 429 -2.06 26.09 -13.06
N ARG A 430 -1.98 25.08 -12.18
CA ARG A 430 -1.04 25.03 -11.05
C ARG A 430 -0.56 23.61 -10.74
N THR A 431 0.64 23.50 -10.19
CA THR A 431 1.15 22.26 -9.59
C THR A 431 2.19 22.57 -8.52
N ILE A 432 2.65 21.56 -7.78
CA ILE A 432 3.70 21.70 -6.77
C ILE A 432 5.00 22.26 -7.36
N LYS A 433 5.71 23.09 -6.59
CA LYS A 433 7.07 23.56 -6.91
C LYS A 433 7.99 22.37 -7.25
N GLY A 434 8.66 22.43 -8.40
CA GLY A 434 9.53 21.34 -8.87
C GLY A 434 8.75 20.10 -9.36
N GLY A 435 7.42 20.17 -9.43
CA GLY A 435 6.58 19.10 -9.95
C GLY A 435 6.78 18.90 -11.46
N ILE A 436 6.27 17.77 -11.96
CA ILE A 436 6.32 17.42 -13.37
C ILE A 436 5.11 18.03 -14.09
N VAL A 437 5.36 18.77 -15.16
CA VAL A 437 4.34 19.27 -16.09
C VAL A 437 4.47 18.51 -17.40
N SER A 438 3.42 17.77 -17.78
CA SER A 438 3.35 17.05 -19.05
C SER A 438 2.86 17.99 -20.15
N ILE A 439 3.66 18.19 -21.21
CA ILE A 439 3.23 18.86 -22.44
C ILE A 439 2.42 17.87 -23.25
N GLN A 440 1.16 18.19 -23.53
CA GLN A 440 0.32 17.42 -24.45
C GLN A 440 0.57 17.91 -25.88
N VAL A 441 0.96 17.04 -26.81
CA VAL A 441 1.29 17.43 -28.18
C VAL A 441 0.03 17.43 -29.05
N SER A 442 -0.22 18.51 -29.79
CA SER A 442 -1.34 18.60 -30.72
C SER A 442 -1.13 17.74 -31.95
N ASN A 443 -2.17 17.03 -32.39
CA ASN A 443 -2.23 16.39 -33.71
C ASN A 443 -2.90 17.27 -34.79
N GLY A 444 -3.30 18.50 -34.46
CA GLY A 444 -3.96 19.43 -35.37
C GLY A 444 -5.43 19.12 -35.71
N LYS A 445 -6.05 18.12 -35.06
CA LYS A 445 -7.42 17.65 -35.35
C LYS A 445 -8.44 18.15 -34.33
N GLY A 446 -8.53 19.47 -34.12
CA GLY A 446 -9.59 20.09 -33.33
C GLY A 446 -10.85 20.26 -34.20
N ALA A 447 -11.96 19.63 -33.82
CA ALA A 447 -13.23 19.80 -34.54
C ALA A 447 -13.62 21.30 -34.58
N GLN A 448 -13.80 21.86 -35.77
CA GLN A 448 -14.74 22.95 -35.94
C GLN A 448 -16.09 22.44 -35.44
N GLN A 449 -16.69 23.11 -34.45
CA GLN A 449 -18.13 22.96 -34.28
C GLN A 449 -18.78 23.33 -35.61
N PRO A 450 -19.62 22.48 -36.22
CA PRO A 450 -20.49 22.94 -37.29
C PRO A 450 -21.32 24.06 -36.69
N GLY A 451 -21.23 25.26 -37.26
CA GLY A 451 -22.16 26.33 -36.96
C GLY A 451 -23.57 25.79 -37.18
N GLY A 452 -24.31 25.59 -36.09
CA GLY A 452 -25.75 25.37 -36.18
C GLY A 452 -26.35 26.59 -36.88
N PRO A 453 -27.30 26.40 -37.81
CA PRO A 453 -27.90 27.52 -38.52
C PRO A 453 -28.50 28.51 -37.52
N SER A 454 -28.10 29.76 -37.65
CA SER A 454 -28.69 30.91 -36.97
C SER A 454 -30.17 31.01 -37.35
N ASN A 455 -31.06 30.75 -36.39
CA ASN A 455 -32.48 31.09 -36.53
C ASN A 455 -32.68 32.55 -36.08
N PRO A 456 -33.26 33.44 -36.92
CA PRO A 456 -33.51 34.83 -36.53
C PRO A 456 -34.67 34.92 -35.53
N GLY A 457 -34.62 35.95 -34.69
CA GLY A 457 -35.33 36.06 -33.41
C GLY A 457 -36.86 35.99 -33.42
N ARG A 458 -37.41 35.75 -32.21
CA ARG A 458 -38.73 36.21 -31.78
C ARG A 458 -38.67 36.53 -30.27
N GLY A 459 -39.18 37.71 -29.92
CA GLY A 459 -39.10 38.35 -28.61
C GLY A 459 -39.99 37.73 -27.51
N PRO A 460 -40.05 38.38 -26.33
CA PRO A 460 -40.60 37.79 -25.11
C PRO A 460 -42.12 37.95 -25.03
N GLY A 461 -42.85 36.85 -24.79
CA GLY A 461 -44.29 36.85 -24.55
C GLY A 461 -44.65 35.87 -23.44
N GLY A 462 -45.21 36.39 -22.35
CA GLY A 462 -45.60 35.62 -21.17
C GLY A 462 -46.87 34.78 -21.37
N GLY A 463 -47.05 33.79 -20.50
CA GLY A 463 -48.27 33.00 -20.39
C GLY A 463 -48.12 31.89 -19.34
N ARG A 464 -48.90 31.99 -18.26
CA ARG A 464 -48.99 30.98 -17.18
C ARG A 464 -49.50 29.62 -17.71
N PRO A 465 -49.07 28.48 -17.15
CA PRO A 465 -49.70 27.18 -17.44
C PRO A 465 -50.90 26.91 -16.51
N THR A 466 -52.04 26.59 -17.12
CA THR A 466 -53.21 25.98 -16.46
C THR A 466 -53.04 24.46 -16.37
N VAL A 467 -53.37 23.90 -15.21
CA VAL A 467 -53.37 22.46 -14.85
C VAL A 467 -54.59 21.75 -15.46
N PRO A 468 -54.48 20.52 -16.00
CA PRO A 468 -55.63 19.64 -16.24
C PRO A 468 -55.86 18.63 -15.08
N PRO A 469 -57.12 18.21 -14.83
CA PRO A 469 -57.48 17.36 -13.69
C PRO A 469 -57.19 15.87 -13.94
N PRO A 470 -57.17 15.05 -12.87
CA PRO A 470 -56.84 13.63 -12.96
C PRO A 470 -58.01 12.82 -13.52
N ARG A 471 -57.70 11.69 -14.16
CA ARG A 471 -58.65 10.63 -14.46
C ARG A 471 -58.24 9.37 -13.70
N ASP A 472 -59.28 8.69 -13.24
CA ASP A 472 -59.34 7.56 -12.30
C ASP A 472 -58.51 6.33 -12.68
#